data_AF-A0A261BJA3-F1
#
_entry.id   AF-A0A261BJA3-F1
#
_cell.length_a   1.000
_cell.length_b   1.000
_cell.length_c   1.000
_cell.angle_alpha   90.00
_cell.angle_beta   90.00
_cell.angle_gamma   90.00
#
_symmetry.space_group_name_H-M   'P 1'
#
loop_
_entity.id
_entity.type
_entity.pdbx_description
1 polymer ?
#
loop_
_entity_poly.entity_id
_entity_poly.type
_entity_poly.pdbx_seq_one_letter_code
_entity_poly.pdbx_strand_id
1 'polypeptide(L)'
;MKRYEMHHENDPDNMAFTTAEDEKDSLNEMRYQIEDSQSQLIFADSHTLPTVLEASKGLPFVKHIISISANPPSPVIKFDILTSRLIRNLRMPKIDPANDLVFLPYSSGTTGKPKGVMITHLNFSMMMVSCIRFADDIARSFGLPENFVFPYDLHFLPLYHVMGMFRALLNSYRGSTQILFTKFDMELMLQSIEKYSIAMLSLVPAIAVRMVNSPLLRKYDISSLNTISCGSAPLPEGAVQKLRQIIPELRIVQGYGMTELTFATHMQKPGSPDGSVGRLIPGTSMKVKKEDGTLCGPHEGPQMMKGYWKKENLLKELVDEDGYMRTGDIVYFDKNGDTFICDRIKELIKVNAKQVAPAELESVILEHDDVADVCVFGVDDASSGERPFVGEILRTGTGKILRRTMKKAFLDSRKSRL
;
A
#
# COMPACT_ATOMS: atom_id res chain seq x y z
N MET A 1 -25.61 23.22 -14.73
CA MET A 1 -24.52 22.22 -14.60
C MET A 1 -24.15 21.74 -16.00
N LYS A 2 -23.02 22.18 -16.55
CA LYS A 2 -22.51 21.68 -17.82
C LYS A 2 -21.76 20.36 -17.55
N ARG A 3 -22.24 19.25 -18.10
CA ARG A 3 -21.49 17.98 -18.18
C ARG A 3 -20.35 18.20 -19.17
N TYR A 4 -19.12 18.01 -18.72
CA TYR A 4 -17.97 17.83 -19.61
C TYR A 4 -17.82 16.33 -19.84
N GLU A 5 -18.16 15.87 -21.04
CA GLU A 5 -17.81 14.53 -21.53
C GLU A 5 -16.41 14.64 -22.16
N MET A 6 -15.40 14.07 -21.50
CA MET A 6 -14.08 13.87 -22.12
C MET A 6 -14.05 12.46 -22.69
N HIS A 7 -14.08 12.37 -24.03
CA HIS A 7 -13.70 11.17 -24.76
C HIS A 7 -12.17 11.11 -24.82
N HIS A 8 -11.56 10.07 -24.25
CA HIS A 8 -10.18 9.72 -24.53
C HIS A 8 -10.14 8.36 -25.23
N GLU A 9 -9.73 8.40 -26.50
CA GLU A 9 -9.32 7.25 -27.29
C GLU A 9 -8.08 6.59 -26.67
N ASN A 10 -7.98 5.28 -26.89
CA ASN A 10 -6.98 4.35 -26.37
C ASN A 10 -5.54 4.90 -26.30
N ASP A 11 -5.05 5.15 -25.09
CA ASP A 11 -3.63 5.35 -24.79
C ASP A 11 -3.08 4.13 -24.04
N PRO A 12 -2.15 3.34 -24.63
CA PRO A 12 -1.63 2.10 -24.06
C PRO A 12 -0.67 2.27 -22.86
N ASP A 13 -0.32 3.49 -22.44
CA ASP A 13 0.70 3.74 -21.40
C ASP A 13 0.16 3.83 -19.95
N ASN A 14 -1.06 3.33 -19.68
CA ASN A 14 -1.66 3.36 -18.35
C ASN A 14 -1.54 2.02 -17.60
N MET A 15 -0.35 1.72 -17.07
CA MET A 15 -0.18 0.68 -16.05
C MET A 15 -0.83 1.14 -14.73
N ALA A 16 -1.99 0.56 -14.43
CA ALA A 16 -2.53 0.55 -13.09
C ALA A 16 -1.68 -0.40 -12.24
N PHE A 17 -1.31 0.04 -11.04
CA PHE A 17 -0.65 -0.81 -10.04
C PHE A 17 -1.65 -1.83 -9.49
N THR A 18 -1.86 -2.90 -10.25
CA THR A 18 -2.29 -4.21 -9.76
C THR A 18 -1.20 -5.18 -10.19
N THR A 19 -0.80 -6.10 -9.33
CA THR A 19 0.14 -7.19 -9.68
C THR A 19 -0.53 -8.27 -10.55
N ALA A 20 -1.58 -7.93 -11.29
CA ALA A 20 -2.20 -8.81 -12.27
C ALA A 20 -1.66 -8.44 -13.66
N GLU A 21 -0.50 -8.98 -13.98
CA GLU A 21 -0.08 -9.17 -15.37
C GLU A 21 -1.15 -10.07 -16.02
N ASP A 22 -1.83 -9.64 -17.10
CA ASP A 22 -2.86 -10.40 -17.84
C ASP A 22 -4.31 -10.41 -17.25
N GLU A 23 -5.30 -10.15 -18.12
CA GLU A 23 -6.74 -10.28 -17.80
C GLU A 23 -7.09 -11.71 -17.37
N LYS A 24 -6.38 -12.73 -17.90
CA LYS A 24 -6.56 -14.14 -17.51
C LYS A 24 -6.07 -14.44 -16.10
N ASP A 25 -5.00 -13.82 -15.65
CA ASP A 25 -4.50 -14.01 -14.28
C ASP A 25 -5.43 -13.32 -13.29
N SER A 26 -6.01 -12.17 -13.66
CA SER A 26 -7.06 -11.52 -12.86
C SER A 26 -8.30 -12.40 -12.66
N LEU A 27 -8.72 -13.16 -13.68
CA LEU A 27 -9.87 -14.06 -13.61
C LEU A 27 -9.60 -15.26 -12.69
N ASN A 28 -8.46 -15.93 -12.89
CA ASN A 28 -8.07 -17.09 -12.09
C ASN A 28 -7.87 -16.71 -10.62
N GLU A 29 -7.25 -15.56 -10.38
CA GLU A 29 -7.08 -15.04 -9.03
C GLU A 29 -8.43 -14.73 -8.38
N MET A 30 -9.31 -14.01 -9.08
CA MET A 30 -10.65 -13.69 -8.57
C MET A 30 -11.47 -14.95 -8.26
N ARG A 31 -11.46 -15.94 -9.16
CA ARG A 31 -12.12 -17.23 -8.91
C ARG A 31 -11.57 -17.91 -7.67
N TYR A 32 -10.23 -17.98 -7.55
CA TYR A 32 -9.59 -18.57 -6.37
C TYR A 32 -10.02 -17.86 -5.09
N GLN A 33 -10.05 -16.51 -5.07
CA GLN A 33 -10.49 -15.76 -3.90
C GLN A 33 -11.97 -16.01 -3.56
N ILE A 34 -12.85 -16.09 -4.56
CA ILE A 34 -14.28 -16.42 -4.34
C ILE A 34 -14.43 -17.84 -3.75
N GLU A 35 -13.68 -18.81 -4.28
CA GLU A 35 -13.68 -20.20 -3.80
C GLU A 35 -13.12 -20.33 -2.38
N ASP A 36 -11.98 -19.70 -2.11
CA ASP A 36 -11.26 -19.78 -0.83
C ASP A 36 -12.07 -19.11 0.30
N SER A 37 -12.62 -17.92 0.03
CA SER A 37 -13.49 -17.16 0.94
C SER A 37 -14.89 -17.75 1.08
N GLN A 38 -15.34 -18.58 0.12
CA GLN A 38 -16.71 -19.08 0.01
C GLN A 38 -17.75 -17.96 0.00
N SER A 39 -17.45 -16.88 -0.73
CA SER A 39 -18.32 -15.72 -0.83
C SER A 39 -19.71 -16.09 -1.37
N GLN A 40 -20.75 -15.81 -0.58
CA GLN A 40 -22.15 -16.09 -0.97
C GLN A 40 -22.82 -14.90 -1.66
N LEU A 41 -22.33 -13.69 -1.38
CA LEU A 41 -22.86 -12.43 -1.84
C LEU A 41 -21.71 -11.61 -2.44
N ILE A 42 -21.78 -11.26 -3.72
CA ILE A 42 -20.69 -10.57 -4.41
C ILE A 42 -21.19 -9.24 -4.96
N PHE A 43 -20.54 -8.14 -4.57
CA PHE A 43 -20.80 -6.82 -5.13
C PHE A 43 -19.78 -6.52 -6.23
N ALA A 44 -20.26 -6.04 -7.38
CA ALA A 44 -19.44 -5.69 -8.53
C ALA A 44 -19.89 -4.36 -9.15
N ASP A 45 -18.95 -3.58 -9.68
CA ASP A 45 -19.28 -2.43 -10.52
C ASP A 45 -19.42 -2.86 -11.99
N SER A 46 -19.71 -1.92 -12.89
CA SER A 46 -19.87 -2.22 -14.33
C SER A 46 -18.59 -2.73 -14.98
N HIS A 47 -17.43 -2.36 -14.45
CA HIS A 47 -16.14 -2.72 -15.01
C HIS A 47 -15.74 -4.15 -14.64
N THR A 48 -15.96 -4.53 -13.39
CA THR A 48 -15.58 -5.84 -12.82
C THR A 48 -16.64 -6.92 -13.01
N LEU A 49 -17.90 -6.54 -13.30
CA LEU A 49 -19.01 -7.49 -13.43
C LEU A 49 -18.77 -8.64 -14.43
N PRO A 50 -18.23 -8.43 -15.64
CA PRO A 50 -17.97 -9.53 -16.57
C PRO A 50 -17.02 -10.59 -15.98
N THR A 51 -15.92 -10.14 -15.35
CA THR A 51 -14.95 -11.02 -14.70
C THR A 51 -15.56 -11.75 -13.51
N VAL A 52 -16.35 -11.06 -12.68
CA VAL A 52 -17.07 -11.66 -11.55
C VAL A 52 -18.05 -12.75 -12.01
N LEU A 53 -18.79 -12.49 -13.09
CA LEU A 53 -19.72 -13.46 -13.67
C LEU A 53 -18.98 -14.70 -14.13
N GLU A 54 -17.87 -14.54 -14.85
CA GLU A 54 -17.06 -15.66 -15.33
C GLU A 54 -16.41 -16.43 -14.17
N ALA A 55 -15.79 -15.72 -13.22
CA ALA A 55 -15.12 -16.30 -12.06
C ALA A 55 -16.10 -17.14 -11.20
N SER A 56 -17.35 -16.68 -11.09
CA SER A 56 -18.39 -17.31 -10.27
C SER A 56 -19.08 -18.50 -10.95
N LYS A 57 -18.84 -18.76 -12.25
CA LYS A 57 -19.52 -19.85 -12.96
C LYS A 57 -19.27 -21.20 -12.30
N GLY A 58 -20.35 -21.95 -12.09
CA GLY A 58 -20.30 -23.30 -11.51
C GLY A 58 -19.97 -23.34 -10.00
N LEU A 59 -19.96 -22.21 -9.30
CA LEU A 59 -19.75 -22.16 -7.85
C LEU A 59 -21.10 -22.23 -7.10
N PRO A 60 -21.46 -23.37 -6.49
CA PRO A 60 -22.82 -23.58 -5.96
C PRO A 60 -23.15 -22.77 -4.70
N PHE A 61 -22.14 -22.23 -4.01
CA PHE A 61 -22.32 -21.43 -2.79
C PHE A 61 -22.54 -19.93 -3.08
N VAL A 62 -22.27 -19.47 -4.31
CA VAL A 62 -22.55 -18.08 -4.73
C VAL A 62 -24.07 -17.94 -4.94
N LYS A 63 -24.74 -17.23 -4.03
CA LYS A 63 -26.21 -17.09 -4.04
C LYS A 63 -26.66 -15.90 -4.87
N HIS A 64 -25.99 -14.76 -4.72
CA HIS A 64 -26.38 -13.52 -5.37
C HIS A 64 -25.16 -12.71 -5.79
N ILE A 65 -25.22 -12.17 -7.01
CA ILE A 65 -24.32 -11.13 -7.50
C ILE A 65 -25.13 -9.85 -7.57
N ILE A 66 -24.61 -8.78 -6.97
CA ILE A 66 -25.19 -7.45 -6.98
C ILE A 66 -24.30 -6.54 -7.80
N SER A 67 -24.89 -5.80 -8.72
CA SER A 67 -24.17 -4.76 -9.44
C SER A 67 -24.55 -3.36 -8.97
N ILE A 68 -23.52 -2.52 -8.79
CA ILE A 68 -23.66 -1.07 -8.59
C ILE A 68 -24.02 -0.38 -9.93
N SER A 69 -23.94 -1.09 -11.06
CA SER A 69 -24.32 -0.58 -12.38
C SER A 69 -25.80 -0.21 -12.46
N ALA A 70 -26.11 0.79 -13.29
CA ALA A 70 -27.48 1.24 -13.49
C ALA A 70 -28.40 0.16 -14.09
N ASN A 71 -27.87 -0.71 -14.98
CA ASN A 71 -28.63 -1.71 -15.73
C ASN A 71 -27.85 -3.03 -15.86
N PRO A 72 -27.77 -3.85 -14.79
CA PRO A 72 -27.09 -5.14 -14.87
C PRO A 72 -27.94 -6.21 -15.59
N PRO A 73 -27.32 -7.21 -16.24
CA PRO A 73 -28.02 -8.31 -16.88
C PRO A 73 -28.68 -9.24 -15.85
N SER A 74 -29.81 -9.86 -16.19
CA SER A 74 -30.39 -10.93 -15.36
C SER A 74 -29.45 -12.14 -15.28
N PRO A 75 -29.28 -12.81 -14.11
CA PRO A 75 -30.01 -12.65 -12.85
C PRO A 75 -29.33 -11.72 -11.82
N VAL A 76 -28.43 -10.83 -12.23
CA VAL A 76 -27.69 -9.92 -11.33
C VAL A 76 -28.64 -8.89 -10.72
N ILE A 77 -28.57 -8.73 -9.39
CA ILE A 77 -29.41 -7.82 -8.64
C ILE A 77 -28.86 -6.40 -8.76
N LYS A 78 -29.71 -5.41 -8.99
CA LYS A 78 -29.30 -4.01 -8.98
C LYS A 78 -29.15 -3.50 -7.53
N PHE A 79 -28.04 -2.85 -7.21
CA PHE A 79 -27.74 -2.34 -5.86
C PHE A 79 -28.84 -1.41 -5.32
N ASP A 80 -29.40 -0.54 -6.17
CA ASP A 80 -30.50 0.37 -5.81
C ASP A 80 -31.71 -0.34 -5.19
N ILE A 81 -31.96 -1.61 -5.55
CA ILE A 81 -33.05 -2.39 -4.97
C ILE A 81 -32.82 -2.57 -3.47
N LEU A 82 -31.57 -2.79 -3.05
CA LEU A 82 -31.20 -2.99 -1.65
C LEU A 82 -31.26 -1.70 -0.83
N THR A 83 -30.99 -0.55 -1.46
CA THR A 83 -30.95 0.75 -0.78
C THR A 83 -32.26 1.54 -0.87
N SER A 84 -33.18 1.14 -1.75
CA SER A 84 -34.49 1.80 -1.93
C SER A 84 -35.37 1.80 -0.69
N ARG A 85 -35.14 0.87 0.25
CA ARG A 85 -35.92 0.75 1.48
C ARG A 85 -35.19 1.43 2.64
N LEU A 86 -35.76 2.52 3.15
CA LEU A 86 -35.29 3.14 4.39
C LEU A 86 -35.55 2.19 5.57
N ILE A 87 -34.48 1.64 6.13
CA ILE A 87 -34.55 0.83 7.36
C ILE A 87 -34.49 1.78 8.55
N ARG A 88 -35.60 1.90 9.29
CA ARG A 88 -35.63 2.58 10.59
C ARG A 88 -35.34 1.56 11.69
N ASN A 89 -34.67 1.99 12.76
CA ASN A 89 -34.33 1.15 13.93
C ASN A 89 -33.47 -0.07 13.57
N LEU A 90 -32.44 0.12 12.73
CA LEU A 90 -31.48 -0.93 12.42
C LEU A 90 -30.85 -1.45 13.72
N ARG A 91 -31.08 -2.73 14.02
CA ARG A 91 -30.43 -3.42 15.12
C ARG A 91 -29.16 -4.06 14.59
N MET A 92 -28.01 -3.57 15.06
CA MET A 92 -26.74 -4.19 14.75
C MET A 92 -26.69 -5.60 15.36
N PRO A 93 -26.11 -6.59 14.65
CA PRO A 93 -25.91 -7.93 15.22
C PRO A 93 -24.99 -7.84 16.45
N LYS A 94 -25.19 -8.77 17.40
CA LYS A 94 -24.22 -8.98 18.47
C LYS A 94 -22.96 -9.59 17.86
N ILE A 95 -21.81 -8.99 18.14
CA ILE A 95 -20.49 -9.46 17.70
C ILE A 95 -19.64 -9.82 18.93
N ASP A 96 -18.78 -10.81 18.78
CA ASP A 96 -17.62 -11.05 19.65
C ASP A 96 -16.40 -10.40 19.00
N PRO A 97 -15.95 -9.21 19.44
CA PRO A 97 -14.94 -8.45 18.72
C PRO A 97 -13.61 -9.16 18.55
N ALA A 98 -13.23 -10.03 19.50
CA ALA A 98 -11.96 -10.74 19.48
C ALA A 98 -11.95 -11.94 18.52
N ASN A 99 -13.14 -12.45 18.16
CA ASN A 99 -13.26 -13.71 17.42
C ASN A 99 -13.92 -13.54 16.05
N ASP A 100 -14.90 -12.65 15.93
CA ASP A 100 -15.64 -12.40 14.71
C ASP A 100 -14.79 -11.59 13.72
N LEU A 101 -14.75 -12.07 12.48
CA LEU A 101 -14.02 -11.43 11.39
C LEU A 101 -14.81 -10.28 10.81
N VAL A 102 -14.13 -9.15 10.57
CA VAL A 102 -14.70 -7.99 9.86
C VAL A 102 -14.18 -7.89 8.43
N PHE A 103 -12.92 -8.27 8.19
CA PHE A 103 -12.30 -8.27 6.87
C PHE A 103 -11.47 -9.52 6.63
N LEU A 104 -11.39 -9.89 5.35
CA LEU A 104 -10.53 -10.96 4.84
C LEU A 104 -9.74 -10.48 3.60
N PRO A 105 -8.88 -9.46 3.73
CA PRO A 105 -8.08 -9.00 2.60
C PRO A 105 -7.13 -10.11 2.13
N TYR A 106 -7.00 -10.27 0.81
CA TYR A 106 -6.07 -11.22 0.23
C TYR A 106 -4.70 -10.59 0.04
N SER A 107 -3.68 -11.24 0.61
CA SER A 107 -2.27 -10.90 0.47
C SER A 107 -1.57 -11.98 -0.36
N SER A 108 -0.85 -11.59 -1.42
CA SER A 108 -0.04 -12.51 -2.22
C SER A 108 1.18 -13.04 -1.47
N GLY A 109 1.69 -12.28 -0.48
CA GLY A 109 2.94 -12.60 0.22
C GLY A 109 4.14 -12.72 -0.72
N THR A 110 5.28 -13.18 -0.21
CA THR A 110 6.53 -13.31 -1.01
C THR A 110 6.57 -14.58 -1.87
N THR A 111 5.66 -15.54 -1.66
CA THR A 111 5.70 -16.85 -2.35
C THR A 111 4.30 -17.49 -2.38
N GLY A 112 3.63 -17.47 -3.54
CA GLY A 112 2.48 -18.35 -3.84
C GLY A 112 1.13 -17.66 -4.07
N LYS A 113 0.06 -18.48 -4.09
CA LYS A 113 -1.33 -18.01 -4.26
C LYS A 113 -1.74 -17.06 -3.14
N PRO A 114 -2.58 -16.05 -3.42
CA PRO A 114 -3.10 -15.13 -2.39
C PRO A 114 -3.68 -15.85 -1.17
N LYS A 115 -3.61 -15.21 -0.01
CA LYS A 115 -4.07 -15.77 1.27
C LYS A 115 -4.99 -14.77 1.94
N GLY A 116 -6.19 -15.21 2.32
CA GLY A 116 -7.12 -14.39 3.09
C GLY A 116 -6.58 -14.18 4.50
N VAL A 117 -6.24 -12.94 4.84
CA VAL A 117 -5.76 -12.53 6.16
C VAL A 117 -6.96 -12.28 7.07
N MET A 118 -7.07 -13.02 8.18
CA MET A 118 -8.19 -12.88 9.11
C MET A 118 -8.02 -11.65 10.00
N ILE A 119 -8.84 -10.62 9.75
CA ILE A 119 -8.89 -9.40 10.57
C ILE A 119 -10.17 -9.42 11.41
N THR A 120 -10.02 -9.43 12.73
CA THR A 120 -11.15 -9.36 13.67
C THR A 120 -11.65 -7.94 13.87
N HIS A 121 -12.87 -7.79 14.38
CA HIS A 121 -13.41 -6.48 14.78
C HIS A 121 -12.50 -5.76 15.79
N LEU A 122 -11.86 -6.48 16.72
CA LEU A 122 -10.93 -5.91 17.68
C LEU A 122 -9.65 -5.41 16.99
N ASN A 123 -9.06 -6.21 16.09
CA ASN A 123 -7.87 -5.80 15.32
C ASN A 123 -8.16 -4.50 14.56
N PHE A 124 -9.28 -4.47 13.83
CA PHE A 124 -9.71 -3.31 13.06
C PHE A 124 -9.94 -2.08 13.96
N SER A 125 -10.65 -2.24 15.07
CA SER A 125 -10.99 -1.12 15.96
C SER A 125 -9.75 -0.52 16.63
N MET A 126 -8.81 -1.36 17.06
CA MET A 126 -7.53 -0.89 17.63
C MET A 126 -6.70 -0.15 16.58
N MET A 127 -6.65 -0.66 15.34
CA MET A 127 -5.96 0.02 14.25
C MET A 127 -6.61 1.36 13.91
N MET A 128 -7.95 1.41 13.86
CA MET A 128 -8.68 2.65 13.61
C MET A 128 -8.40 3.72 14.67
N VAL A 129 -8.34 3.34 15.95
CA VAL A 129 -7.95 4.26 17.04
C VAL A 129 -6.54 4.81 16.82
N SER A 130 -5.59 3.96 16.41
CA SER A 130 -4.22 4.42 16.11
C SER A 130 -4.18 5.38 14.92
N CYS A 131 -4.94 5.11 13.85
CA CYS A 131 -5.06 5.99 12.69
C CYS A 131 -5.70 7.35 13.04
N ILE A 132 -6.73 7.35 13.90
CA ILE A 132 -7.35 8.58 14.40
C ILE A 132 -6.31 9.41 15.17
N ARG A 133 -5.60 8.80 16.13
CA ARG A 133 -4.55 9.47 16.90
C ARG A 133 -3.44 10.04 16.03
N PHE A 134 -2.98 9.27 15.04
CA PHE A 134 -2.00 9.75 14.07
C PHE A 134 -2.49 11.00 13.34
N ALA A 135 -3.74 10.97 12.85
CA ALA A 135 -4.29 12.09 12.12
C ALA A 135 -4.56 13.32 13.03
N ASP A 136 -4.82 13.12 14.32
CA ASP A 136 -4.89 14.19 15.32
C ASP A 136 -3.50 14.75 15.68
N ASP A 137 -2.47 13.92 15.75
CA ASP A 137 -1.09 14.37 15.94
C ASP A 137 -0.61 15.23 14.76
N ILE A 138 -0.98 14.83 13.54
CA ILE A 138 -0.75 15.62 12.34
C ILE A 138 -1.51 16.95 12.44
N ALA A 139 -2.82 16.95 12.71
CA ALA A 139 -3.60 18.17 12.92
C ALA A 139 -2.97 19.11 13.99
N ARG A 140 -2.55 18.56 15.12
CA ARG A 140 -1.89 19.31 16.20
C ARG A 140 -0.57 19.93 15.75
N SER A 141 0.18 19.27 14.88
CA SER A 141 1.42 19.82 14.29
C SER A 141 1.17 21.05 13.40
N PHE A 142 -0.08 21.31 13.04
CA PHE A 142 -0.53 22.52 12.36
C PHE A 142 -1.08 23.60 13.30
N GLY A 143 -1.12 23.35 14.61
CA GLY A 143 -1.88 24.18 15.54
C GLY A 143 -3.40 24.08 15.33
N LEU A 144 -3.88 23.05 14.63
CA LEU A 144 -5.30 22.79 14.46
C LEU A 144 -5.83 22.03 15.69
N PRO A 145 -7.14 22.18 16.02
CA PRO A 145 -7.73 21.50 17.16
C PRO A 145 -7.69 19.97 17.00
N GLU A 146 -7.74 19.27 18.13
CA GLU A 146 -8.00 17.83 18.15
C GLU A 146 -9.34 17.53 17.45
N ASN A 147 -9.40 16.44 16.69
CA ASN A 147 -10.54 16.09 15.83
C ASN A 147 -10.76 17.01 14.62
N PHE A 148 -9.80 17.86 14.24
CA PHE A 148 -9.90 18.64 13.01
C PHE A 148 -10.10 17.74 11.78
N VAL A 149 -11.16 18.01 11.00
CA VAL A 149 -11.49 17.23 9.80
C VAL A 149 -11.01 17.99 8.58
N PHE A 150 -10.06 17.39 7.85
CA PHE A 150 -9.68 17.90 6.54
C PHE A 150 -10.87 17.78 5.57
N PRO A 151 -11.30 18.86 4.89
CA PRO A 151 -12.55 18.87 4.13
C PRO A 151 -12.60 17.87 2.97
N TYR A 152 -11.46 17.66 2.30
CA TYR A 152 -11.35 16.83 1.11
C TYR A 152 -10.16 15.88 1.21
N ASP A 153 -10.33 14.67 0.67
CA ASP A 153 -9.25 13.70 0.47
C ASP A 153 -9.34 13.02 -0.89
N LEU A 154 -8.19 12.63 -1.46
CA LEU A 154 -8.13 11.93 -2.74
C LEU A 154 -7.99 10.41 -2.54
N HIS A 155 -8.88 9.65 -3.17
CA HIS A 155 -8.92 8.19 -3.12
C HIS A 155 -8.64 7.57 -4.48
N PHE A 156 -7.36 7.38 -4.78
CA PHE A 156 -6.90 6.63 -5.95
C PHE A 156 -6.09 5.37 -5.59
N LEU A 157 -5.82 5.16 -4.30
CA LEU A 157 -5.23 3.91 -3.82
C LEU A 157 -6.29 2.80 -3.83
N PRO A 158 -5.93 1.56 -4.20
CA PRO A 158 -6.92 0.49 -4.31
C PRO A 158 -7.63 0.21 -2.98
N LEU A 159 -8.96 0.30 -2.97
CA LEU A 159 -9.79 0.10 -1.77
C LEU A 159 -9.84 -1.36 -1.29
N TYR A 160 -9.50 -2.33 -2.13
CA TYR A 160 -9.37 -3.73 -1.73
C TYR A 160 -8.09 -3.99 -0.93
N HIS A 161 -7.09 -3.11 -1.02
CA HIS A 161 -5.85 -3.20 -0.27
C HIS A 161 -5.98 -2.41 1.04
N VAL A 162 -5.34 -2.89 2.12
CA VAL A 162 -5.51 -2.31 3.47
C VAL A 162 -5.20 -0.82 3.53
N MET A 163 -4.23 -0.32 2.76
CA MET A 163 -3.91 1.12 2.73
C MET A 163 -5.06 1.98 2.21
N GLY A 164 -5.66 1.61 1.07
CA GLY A 164 -6.82 2.33 0.52
C GLY A 164 -8.07 2.15 1.39
N MET A 165 -8.28 0.93 1.89
CA MET A 165 -9.40 0.59 2.78
C MET A 165 -9.40 1.41 4.06
N PHE A 166 -8.30 1.42 4.81
CA PHE A 166 -8.21 2.17 6.07
C PHE A 166 -8.30 3.68 5.85
N ARG A 167 -7.70 4.20 4.77
CA ARG A 167 -7.84 5.63 4.41
C ARG A 167 -9.31 6.00 4.20
N ALA A 168 -10.05 5.20 3.43
CA ALA A 168 -11.46 5.45 3.13
C ALA A 168 -12.34 5.35 4.37
N LEU A 169 -12.14 4.32 5.19
CA LEU A 169 -12.90 4.14 6.43
C LEU A 169 -12.59 5.24 7.46
N LEU A 170 -11.34 5.68 7.58
CA LEU A 170 -10.94 6.80 8.44
C LEU A 170 -11.59 8.11 7.99
N ASN A 171 -11.54 8.44 6.70
CA ASN A 171 -12.18 9.66 6.20
C ASN A 171 -13.70 9.62 6.35
N SER A 172 -14.31 8.45 6.13
CA SER A 172 -15.75 8.25 6.34
C SER A 172 -16.13 8.47 7.81
N TYR A 173 -15.32 7.93 8.74
CA TYR A 173 -15.51 8.13 10.18
C TYR A 173 -15.39 9.59 10.60
N ARG A 174 -14.41 10.32 10.05
CA ARG A 174 -14.18 11.73 10.36
C ARG A 174 -15.14 12.69 9.62
N GLY A 175 -15.85 12.23 8.60
CA GLY A 175 -16.75 13.07 7.79
C GLY A 175 -16.04 13.91 6.73
N SER A 176 -14.88 13.47 6.24
CA SER A 176 -14.19 14.11 5.11
C SER A 176 -14.86 13.76 3.78
N THR A 177 -14.92 14.71 2.85
CA THR A 177 -15.42 14.47 1.49
C THR A 177 -14.37 13.71 0.69
N GLN A 178 -14.72 12.54 0.19
CA GLN A 178 -13.80 11.65 -0.52
C GLN A 178 -13.94 11.81 -2.03
N ILE A 179 -12.88 12.24 -2.70
CA ILE A 179 -12.81 12.33 -4.16
C ILE A 179 -12.26 11.00 -4.69
N LEU A 180 -13.17 10.15 -5.18
CA LEU A 180 -12.84 8.80 -5.65
C LEU A 180 -12.39 8.79 -7.10
N PHE A 181 -11.31 8.07 -7.38
CA PHE A 181 -10.79 7.82 -8.71
C PHE A 181 -11.11 6.37 -9.09
N THR A 182 -11.76 6.17 -10.23
CA THR A 182 -12.02 4.82 -10.77
C THR A 182 -10.75 4.17 -11.35
N LYS A 183 -9.82 5.01 -11.81
CA LYS A 183 -8.48 4.63 -12.27
C LYS A 183 -7.52 5.75 -11.89
N PHE A 184 -6.29 5.39 -11.53
CA PHE A 184 -5.26 6.39 -11.24
C PHE A 184 -4.94 7.19 -12.51
N ASP A 185 -5.04 8.52 -12.39
CA ASP A 185 -4.64 9.48 -13.40
C ASP A 185 -3.88 10.62 -12.70
N MET A 186 -2.65 10.86 -13.14
CA MET A 186 -1.76 11.82 -12.51
C MET A 186 -2.18 13.27 -12.76
N GLU A 187 -2.67 13.60 -13.97
CA GLU A 187 -3.06 14.96 -14.29
C GLU A 187 -4.35 15.32 -13.54
N LEU A 188 -5.31 14.39 -13.47
CA LEU A 188 -6.53 14.55 -12.69
C LEU A 188 -6.24 14.63 -11.18
N MET A 189 -5.24 13.90 -10.68
CA MET A 189 -4.79 14.03 -9.28
C MET A 189 -4.28 15.44 -9.01
N LEU A 190 -3.40 15.98 -9.86
CA LEU A 190 -2.85 17.34 -9.71
C LEU A 190 -3.95 18.42 -9.85
N GLN A 191 -4.86 18.28 -10.82
CA GLN A 191 -6.05 19.14 -10.94
C GLN A 191 -6.92 19.12 -9.68
N SER A 192 -7.07 17.94 -9.08
CA SER A 192 -7.89 17.78 -7.86
C SER A 192 -7.21 18.38 -6.63
N ILE A 193 -5.88 18.32 -6.55
CA ILE A 193 -5.12 19.01 -5.50
C ILE A 193 -5.39 20.51 -5.55
N GLU A 194 -5.23 21.14 -6.72
CA GLU A 194 -5.49 22.57 -6.93
C GLU A 194 -6.95 22.92 -6.64
N LYS A 195 -7.90 22.20 -7.26
CA LYS A 195 -9.33 22.50 -7.18
C LYS A 195 -9.91 22.39 -5.77
N TYR A 196 -9.50 21.38 -5.02
CA TYR A 196 -10.06 21.08 -3.69
C TYR A 196 -9.13 21.51 -2.55
N SER A 197 -8.00 22.15 -2.86
CA SER A 197 -6.99 22.58 -1.88
C SER A 197 -6.60 21.45 -0.95
N ILE A 198 -6.21 20.32 -1.52
CA ILE A 198 -5.87 19.11 -0.76
C ILE A 198 -4.65 19.41 0.12
N ALA A 199 -4.79 19.18 1.43
CA ALA A 199 -3.75 19.45 2.43
C ALA A 199 -2.91 18.21 2.79
N MET A 200 -3.54 17.04 2.74
CA MET A 200 -2.90 15.75 2.99
C MET A 200 -3.09 14.82 1.79
N LEU A 201 -2.02 14.18 1.35
CA LEU A 201 -2.03 13.27 0.23
C LEU A 201 -1.38 11.94 0.62
N SER A 202 -2.01 10.82 0.31
CA SER A 202 -1.44 9.48 0.54
C SER A 202 -0.98 8.88 -0.78
N LEU A 203 0.30 8.48 -0.85
CA LEU A 203 0.96 7.96 -2.04
C LEU A 203 1.69 6.64 -1.76
N VAL A 204 1.99 5.92 -2.83
CA VAL A 204 3.06 4.90 -2.84
C VAL A 204 4.31 5.48 -3.50
N PRO A 205 5.52 4.98 -3.21
CA PRO A 205 6.77 5.54 -3.73
C PRO A 205 6.79 5.74 -5.24
N ALA A 206 6.28 4.77 -6.00
CA ALA A 206 6.23 4.85 -7.47
C ALA A 206 5.44 6.08 -7.97
N ILE A 207 4.32 6.43 -7.31
CA ILE A 207 3.55 7.62 -7.66
C ILE A 207 4.32 8.89 -7.28
N ALA A 208 4.98 8.91 -6.11
CA ALA A 208 5.77 10.05 -5.67
C ALA A 208 6.95 10.32 -6.63
N VAL A 209 7.70 9.28 -7.03
CA VAL A 209 8.79 9.35 -8.01
C VAL A 209 8.28 9.84 -9.36
N ARG A 210 7.14 9.30 -9.84
CA ARG A 210 6.55 9.76 -11.10
C ARG A 210 6.10 11.22 -11.01
N MET A 211 5.55 11.64 -9.87
CA MET A 211 5.07 13.00 -9.65
C MET A 211 6.21 14.01 -9.71
N VAL A 212 7.29 13.81 -8.95
CA VAL A 212 8.43 14.76 -8.90
C VAL A 212 9.16 14.94 -10.23
N ASN A 213 9.09 13.94 -11.11
CA ASN A 213 9.73 14.00 -12.42
C ASN A 213 8.76 14.44 -13.53
N SER A 214 7.50 14.74 -13.19
CA SER A 214 6.47 15.09 -14.17
C SER A 214 6.52 16.57 -14.55
N PRO A 215 6.53 16.91 -15.86
CA PRO A 215 6.40 18.31 -16.29
C PRO A 215 5.03 18.91 -15.92
N LEU A 216 4.03 18.09 -15.57
CA LEU A 216 2.70 18.53 -15.16
C LEU A 216 2.73 19.36 -13.86
N LEU A 217 3.76 19.21 -13.02
CA LEU A 217 3.92 20.02 -11.81
C LEU A 217 4.03 21.53 -12.10
N ARG A 218 4.40 21.91 -13.33
CA ARG A 218 4.44 23.33 -13.74
C ARG A 218 3.07 23.88 -14.12
N LYS A 219 2.06 23.02 -14.31
CA LYS A 219 0.73 23.41 -14.78
C LYS A 219 -0.28 23.63 -13.65
N TYR A 220 -0.07 23.03 -12.49
CA TYR A 220 -1.05 22.99 -11.40
C TYR A 220 -0.43 23.52 -10.12
N ASP A 221 -1.18 24.33 -9.38
CA ASP A 221 -0.79 24.76 -8.05
C ASP A 221 -1.02 23.63 -7.03
N ILE A 222 0.06 23.16 -6.45
CA ILE A 222 0.06 22.14 -5.39
C ILE A 222 0.46 22.71 -4.02
N SER A 223 0.54 24.04 -3.87
CA SER A 223 1.00 24.67 -2.62
C SER A 223 0.07 24.43 -1.43
N SER A 224 -1.15 23.94 -1.67
CA SER A 224 -2.06 23.52 -0.59
C SER A 224 -1.55 22.28 0.15
N LEU A 225 -0.74 21.45 -0.51
CA LEU A 225 -0.17 20.25 0.11
C LEU A 225 0.76 20.66 1.24
N ASN A 226 0.50 20.11 2.42
CA ASN A 226 1.46 20.20 3.52
C ASN A 226 2.01 18.84 3.92
N THR A 227 1.22 17.79 3.86
CA THR A 227 1.67 16.45 4.28
C THR A 227 1.47 15.46 3.16
N ILE A 228 2.56 14.77 2.78
CA ILE A 228 2.50 13.57 1.96
C ILE A 228 2.80 12.37 2.86
N SER A 229 1.83 11.46 2.97
CA SER A 229 2.04 10.16 3.58
C SER A 229 2.41 9.13 2.53
N CYS A 230 3.53 8.45 2.72
CA CYS A 230 4.03 7.42 1.81
C CYS A 230 4.22 6.09 2.55
N GLY A 231 3.92 4.97 1.90
CA GLY A 231 4.08 3.65 2.51
C GLY A 231 4.15 2.52 1.49
N SER A 232 4.07 1.29 1.99
CA SER A 232 4.12 0.03 1.21
C SER A 232 5.47 -0.33 0.58
N ALA A 233 6.37 0.63 0.38
CA ALA A 233 7.74 0.41 -0.06
C ALA A 233 8.65 1.58 0.40
N PRO A 234 9.98 1.43 0.39
CA PRO A 234 10.90 2.53 0.65
C PRO A 234 10.69 3.69 -0.33
N LEU A 235 10.63 4.92 0.18
CA LEU A 235 10.62 6.12 -0.66
C LEU A 235 12.06 6.57 -0.95
N PRO A 236 12.49 6.68 -2.23
CA PRO A 236 13.84 7.11 -2.56
C PRO A 236 14.16 8.52 -2.06
N GLU A 237 15.36 8.72 -1.53
CA GLU A 237 15.79 10.01 -0.96
C GLU A 237 15.75 11.14 -2.01
N GLY A 238 16.16 10.87 -3.24
CA GLY A 238 16.07 11.85 -4.34
C GLY A 238 14.64 12.34 -4.59
N ALA A 239 13.61 11.50 -4.39
CA ALA A 239 12.22 11.93 -4.50
C ALA A 239 11.81 12.84 -3.33
N VAL A 240 12.25 12.52 -2.10
CA VAL A 240 12.05 13.36 -0.90
C VAL A 240 12.64 14.75 -1.10
N GLN A 241 13.89 14.81 -1.57
CA GLN A 241 14.59 16.07 -1.81
C GLN A 241 13.89 16.92 -2.89
N LYS A 242 13.49 16.32 -4.02
CA LYS A 242 12.75 17.01 -5.08
C LYS A 242 11.41 17.55 -4.59
N LEU A 243 10.65 16.76 -3.81
CA LEU A 243 9.38 17.22 -3.22
C LEU A 243 9.58 18.46 -2.34
N ARG A 244 10.61 18.46 -1.49
CA ARG A 244 10.92 19.61 -0.62
C ARG A 244 11.47 20.82 -1.38
N GLN A 245 12.14 20.62 -2.51
CA GLN A 245 12.52 21.75 -3.38
C GLN A 245 11.28 22.43 -3.97
N ILE A 246 10.22 21.66 -4.27
CA ILE A 246 8.97 22.20 -4.81
C ILE A 246 8.13 22.85 -3.70
N ILE A 247 8.03 22.19 -2.54
CA ILE A 247 7.29 22.68 -1.36
C ILE A 247 8.22 22.58 -0.14
N PRO A 248 8.94 23.66 0.23
CA PRO A 248 9.94 23.65 1.30
C PRO A 248 9.42 23.17 2.66
N GLU A 249 8.18 23.55 2.99
CA GLU A 249 7.53 23.22 4.26
C GLU A 249 6.81 21.86 4.22
N LEU A 250 6.99 21.08 3.16
CA LEU A 250 6.31 19.80 3.00
C LEU A 250 6.83 18.76 3.99
N ARG A 251 5.89 18.21 4.76
CA ARG A 251 6.13 17.06 5.63
C ARG A 251 5.91 15.80 4.83
N ILE A 252 6.93 14.97 4.77
CA ILE A 252 6.86 13.65 4.17
C ILE A 252 6.87 12.66 5.34
N VAL A 253 5.78 11.93 5.49
CA VAL A 253 5.59 10.97 6.58
C VAL A 253 5.55 9.56 6.01
N GLN A 254 6.44 8.71 6.49
CA GLN A 254 6.51 7.30 6.15
C GLN A 254 5.96 6.44 7.28
N GLY A 255 5.47 5.27 6.92
CA GLY A 255 5.00 4.27 7.87
C GLY A 255 5.31 2.88 7.37
N TYR A 256 5.42 1.95 8.31
CA TYR A 256 5.65 0.54 8.02
C TYR A 256 4.49 -0.31 8.52
N GLY A 257 4.16 -1.32 7.73
CA GLY A 257 2.98 -2.12 7.92
C GLY A 257 2.85 -3.25 6.91
N MET A 258 1.97 -4.19 7.21
CA MET A 258 1.62 -5.31 6.35
C MET A 258 0.15 -5.65 6.56
N THR A 259 -0.48 -6.32 5.59
CA THR A 259 -1.87 -6.80 5.71
C THR A 259 -2.04 -7.70 6.94
N GLU A 260 -1.06 -8.54 7.21
CA GLU A 260 -0.95 -9.46 8.35
C GLU A 260 -0.79 -8.73 9.70
N LEU A 261 -0.48 -7.43 9.67
CA LEU A 261 -0.43 -6.54 10.83
C LEU A 261 -1.64 -5.58 10.84
N THR A 262 -2.71 -5.96 10.14
CA THR A 262 -3.94 -5.18 9.91
C THR A 262 -3.75 -3.97 8.99
N PHE A 263 -2.75 -3.13 9.24
CA PHE A 263 -2.41 -1.99 8.40
C PHE A 263 -0.97 -1.49 8.61
N ALA A 264 -0.69 -0.85 9.74
CA ALA A 264 0.59 -0.22 10.04
C ALA A 264 1.00 -0.52 11.48
N THR A 265 2.28 -0.76 11.74
CA THR A 265 2.83 -0.90 13.11
C THR A 265 3.72 0.25 13.50
N HIS A 266 4.32 0.93 12.52
CA HIS A 266 5.14 2.10 12.73
C HIS A 266 4.60 3.29 11.94
N MET A 267 4.65 4.46 12.56
CA MET A 267 4.34 5.72 11.90
C MET A 267 5.33 6.78 12.34
N GLN A 268 5.80 7.59 11.39
CA GLN A 268 6.58 8.78 11.68
C GLN A 268 5.75 9.80 12.47
N LYS A 269 6.42 10.49 13.38
CA LYS A 269 5.87 11.68 14.05
C LYS A 269 6.52 12.93 13.45
N PRO A 270 5.90 14.12 13.61
CA PRO A 270 6.58 15.37 13.29
C PRO A 270 7.97 15.41 13.96
N GLY A 271 9.03 15.57 13.15
CA GLY A 271 10.42 15.57 13.61
C GLY A 271 11.13 14.21 13.58
N SER A 272 10.46 13.13 13.16
CA SER A 272 11.15 11.86 12.85
C SER A 272 12.19 12.07 11.73
N PRO A 273 13.35 11.39 11.78
CA PRO A 273 14.39 11.50 10.78
C PRO A 273 13.94 10.95 9.42
N ASP A 274 14.47 11.51 8.33
CA ASP A 274 14.22 11.01 6.97
C ASP A 274 14.68 9.57 6.82
N GLY A 275 13.97 8.80 5.99
CA GLY A 275 14.22 7.37 5.78
C GLY A 275 13.73 6.46 6.90
N SER A 276 13.37 7.00 8.07
CA SER A 276 12.73 6.22 9.13
C SER A 276 11.27 5.89 8.80
N VAL A 277 10.78 4.75 9.27
CA VAL A 277 9.35 4.41 9.28
C VAL A 277 8.65 4.86 10.57
N GLY A 278 9.38 5.57 11.42
CA GLY A 278 8.94 6.12 12.68
C GLY A 278 9.01 5.13 13.82
N ARG A 279 8.08 5.28 14.76
CA ARG A 279 8.03 4.50 16.00
C ARG A 279 6.79 3.64 16.05
N LEU A 280 6.82 2.62 16.90
CA LEU A 280 5.67 1.78 17.17
C LEU A 280 4.46 2.63 17.56
N ILE A 281 3.33 2.34 16.92
CA ILE A 281 2.07 2.97 17.27
C ILE A 281 1.56 2.39 18.61
N PRO A 282 0.70 3.13 19.34
CA PRO A 282 0.23 2.69 20.65
C PRO A 282 -0.39 1.30 20.62
N GLY A 283 0.04 0.45 21.54
CA GLY A 283 -0.39 -0.93 21.59
C GLY A 283 0.20 -1.77 20.46
N THR A 284 1.50 -1.64 20.15
CA THR A 284 2.23 -2.59 19.28
C THR A 284 3.58 -3.02 19.87
N SER A 285 3.85 -4.33 19.85
CA SER A 285 5.10 -4.94 20.28
C SER A 285 5.99 -5.19 19.10
N MET A 286 7.29 -5.07 19.35
CA MET A 286 8.30 -5.61 18.46
C MET A 286 9.46 -6.18 19.26
N LYS A 287 9.95 -7.32 18.81
CA LYS A 287 11.27 -7.83 19.19
C LYS A 287 12.10 -8.01 17.93
N VAL A 288 13.39 -7.70 18.02
CA VAL A 288 14.33 -7.90 16.92
C VAL A 288 15.34 -8.94 17.35
N LYS A 289 15.48 -9.99 16.56
CA LYS A 289 16.43 -11.08 16.79
C LYS A 289 17.67 -10.85 15.92
N LYS A 290 18.86 -10.85 16.53
CA LYS A 290 20.14 -10.76 15.84
C LYS A 290 20.49 -12.09 15.16
N GLU A 291 21.47 -12.04 14.26
CA GLU A 291 21.99 -13.24 13.58
C GLU A 291 22.54 -14.30 14.56
N ASP A 292 23.12 -13.87 15.69
CA ASP A 292 23.62 -14.75 16.75
C ASP A 292 22.51 -15.39 17.61
N GLY A 293 21.25 -15.06 17.33
CA GLY A 293 20.08 -15.56 18.03
C GLY A 293 19.67 -14.77 19.28
N THR A 294 20.44 -13.77 19.69
CA THR A 294 20.11 -12.90 20.83
C THR A 294 19.08 -11.84 20.45
N LEU A 295 18.35 -11.32 21.44
CA LEU A 295 17.39 -10.23 21.24
C LEU A 295 18.10 -8.87 21.31
N CYS A 296 17.73 -7.95 20.42
CA CYS A 296 17.82 -6.52 20.67
C CYS A 296 16.76 -6.14 21.73
N GLY A 297 16.96 -5.04 22.47
CA GLY A 297 16.12 -4.66 23.61
C GLY A 297 14.59 -4.62 23.34
N PRO A 298 13.76 -4.64 24.40
CA PRO A 298 12.32 -4.89 24.28
C PRO A 298 11.48 -3.67 23.83
N HIS A 299 10.43 -3.92 23.02
CA HIS A 299 9.34 -2.99 22.72
C HIS A 299 7.96 -3.74 22.64
N GLU A 300 6.83 -3.22 23.18
CA GLU A 300 5.60 -4.01 23.43
C GLU A 300 4.19 -3.39 23.06
N GLY A 301 3.19 -4.25 22.67
CA GLY A 301 1.74 -4.07 22.37
C GLY A 301 1.01 -5.00 21.28
N PRO A 302 -0.34 -5.02 21.21
CA PRO A 302 -1.21 -6.00 20.48
C PRO A 302 -1.75 -5.73 19.03
N GLN A 303 -0.96 -5.78 17.93
CA GLN A 303 -1.48 -5.56 16.54
C GLN A 303 -1.44 -6.75 15.55
N MET A 304 -1.35 -7.98 16.06
CA MET A 304 -1.20 -9.16 15.21
C MET A 304 -2.52 -9.65 14.60
N MET A 305 -2.48 -10.13 13.35
CA MET A 305 -3.59 -10.89 12.75
C MET A 305 -3.97 -12.14 13.57
N LYS A 306 -5.20 -12.63 13.38
CA LYS A 306 -5.64 -13.93 13.93
C LYS A 306 -4.96 -15.12 13.23
N GLY A 307 -4.62 -14.96 11.95
CA GLY A 307 -3.97 -15.97 11.11
C GLY A 307 -4.49 -15.96 9.67
N TYR A 308 -4.08 -16.97 8.88
CA TYR A 308 -4.59 -17.15 7.53
C TYR A 308 -5.81 -18.06 7.49
N TRP A 309 -6.81 -17.67 6.72
CA TRP A 309 -8.02 -18.45 6.52
C TRP A 309 -7.71 -19.83 5.96
N LYS A 310 -8.24 -20.88 6.61
CA LYS A 310 -8.06 -22.31 6.26
C LYS A 310 -6.59 -22.76 6.16
N LYS A 311 -5.65 -22.02 6.73
CA LYS A 311 -4.19 -22.30 6.65
C LYS A 311 -3.52 -22.19 8.02
N GLU A 312 -4.03 -22.93 9.01
CA GLU A 312 -3.56 -22.88 10.42
C GLU A 312 -2.05 -23.17 10.56
N ASN A 313 -1.51 -24.06 9.74
CA ASN A 313 -0.08 -24.41 9.78
C ASN A 313 0.84 -23.24 9.40
N LEU A 314 0.39 -22.33 8.52
CA LEU A 314 1.21 -21.18 8.11
C LEU A 314 1.34 -20.12 9.21
N LEU A 315 0.38 -20.05 10.13
CA LEU A 315 0.49 -19.16 11.30
C LEU A 315 1.60 -19.63 12.23
N LYS A 316 1.71 -20.95 12.47
CA LYS A 316 2.74 -21.54 13.34
C LYS A 316 4.16 -21.33 12.82
N GLU A 317 4.33 -21.18 11.51
CA GLU A 317 5.63 -20.87 10.89
C GLU A 317 5.98 -19.38 10.99
N LEU A 318 4.98 -18.50 11.00
CA LEU A 318 5.16 -17.06 11.10
C LEU A 318 5.25 -16.55 12.53
N VAL A 319 4.71 -17.27 13.51
CA VAL A 319 4.67 -16.87 14.91
C VAL A 319 5.65 -17.71 15.70
N ASP A 320 6.47 -17.07 16.54
CA ASP A 320 7.36 -17.79 17.44
C ASP A 320 6.69 -18.17 18.76
N GLU A 321 7.46 -18.83 19.64
CA GLU A 321 6.99 -19.41 20.90
C GLU A 321 6.40 -18.38 21.87
N ASP A 322 6.82 -17.11 21.77
CA ASP A 322 6.31 -16.02 22.61
C ASP A 322 5.09 -15.32 22.00
N GLY A 323 4.59 -15.81 20.86
CA GLY A 323 3.46 -15.22 20.17
C GLY A 323 3.81 -13.97 19.35
N TYR A 324 5.07 -13.82 18.87
CA TYR A 324 5.48 -12.71 18.00
C TYR A 324 5.51 -13.13 16.53
N MET A 325 4.96 -12.29 15.65
CA MET A 325 5.00 -12.50 14.21
C MET A 325 6.37 -12.10 13.66
N ARG A 326 6.98 -13.01 12.90
CA ARG A 326 8.19 -12.81 12.11
C ARG A 326 7.82 -12.11 10.82
N THR A 327 8.21 -10.85 10.67
CA THR A 327 7.94 -10.08 9.44
C THR A 327 8.87 -10.49 8.30
N GLY A 328 10.10 -10.90 8.63
CA GLY A 328 11.13 -11.24 7.66
C GLY A 328 11.90 -10.02 7.13
N ASP A 329 11.75 -8.86 7.77
CA ASP A 329 12.45 -7.63 7.41
C ASP A 329 13.62 -7.37 8.35
N ILE A 330 14.69 -6.79 7.81
CA ILE A 330 15.85 -6.33 8.55
C ILE A 330 15.61 -4.88 8.95
N VAL A 331 15.86 -4.58 10.22
CA VAL A 331 15.68 -3.24 10.77
C VAL A 331 16.88 -2.79 11.58
N TYR A 332 17.06 -1.48 11.70
CA TYR A 332 17.91 -0.86 12.71
C TYR A 332 17.20 0.32 13.38
N PHE A 333 17.77 0.77 14.48
CA PHE A 333 17.23 1.88 15.28
C PHE A 333 18.26 2.99 15.38
N ASP A 334 17.81 4.23 15.35
CA ASP A 334 18.66 5.35 15.75
C ASP A 334 18.72 5.49 17.28
N LYS A 335 19.53 6.45 17.75
CA LYS A 335 19.68 6.77 19.17
C LYS A 335 18.39 7.27 19.84
N ASN A 336 17.40 7.69 19.07
CA ASN A 336 16.12 8.22 19.55
C ASN A 336 15.02 7.15 19.55
N GLY A 337 15.30 5.95 19.05
CA GLY A 337 14.37 4.83 18.94
C GLY A 337 13.47 4.89 17.70
N ASP A 338 13.82 5.68 16.68
CA ASP A 338 13.16 5.65 15.38
C ASP A 338 13.66 4.44 14.57
N THR A 339 12.73 3.68 13.99
CA THR A 339 13.00 2.44 13.27
C THR A 339 13.26 2.72 11.79
N PHE A 340 14.20 1.99 11.20
CA PHE A 340 14.53 2.02 9.77
C PHE A 340 14.46 0.62 9.20
N ILE A 341 13.84 0.48 8.03
CA ILE A 341 13.77 -0.80 7.31
C ILE A 341 14.93 -0.84 6.32
N CYS A 342 15.76 -1.87 6.38
CA CYS A 342 16.83 -2.09 5.40
C CYS A 342 16.28 -2.79 4.16
N ASP A 343 15.79 -4.01 4.32
CA ASP A 343 15.27 -4.86 3.25
C ASP A 343 14.60 -6.12 3.84
N ARG A 344 14.05 -6.97 2.99
CA ARG A 344 13.54 -8.30 3.35
C ARG A 344 14.65 -9.35 3.30
N ILE A 345 14.73 -10.18 4.33
CA ILE A 345 15.68 -11.30 4.44
C ILE A 345 15.66 -12.20 3.20
N LYS A 346 14.48 -12.43 2.61
CA LYS A 346 14.33 -13.29 1.43
C LYS A 346 14.78 -12.63 0.12
N GLU A 347 14.81 -11.31 0.07
CA GLU A 347 15.19 -10.55 -1.14
C GLU A 347 16.69 -10.22 -1.15
N LEU A 348 17.41 -10.49 -0.05
CA LEU A 348 18.85 -10.25 0.03
C LEU A 348 19.62 -11.12 -0.96
N ILE A 349 20.40 -10.45 -1.79
CA ILE A 349 21.23 -11.08 -2.81
C ILE A 349 22.51 -11.58 -2.14
N LYS A 350 22.75 -12.89 -2.22
CA LYS A 350 23.88 -13.57 -1.57
C LYS A 350 25.10 -13.53 -2.47
N VAL A 351 25.84 -12.42 -2.40
CA VAL A 351 27.06 -12.23 -3.20
C VAL A 351 28.29 -12.61 -2.37
N ASN A 352 28.87 -13.76 -2.70
CA ASN A 352 29.89 -14.46 -1.93
C ASN A 352 29.37 -14.80 -0.52
N ALA A 353 30.00 -14.26 0.53
CA ALA A 353 29.57 -14.38 1.92
C ALA A 353 28.88 -13.10 2.44
N LYS A 354 28.41 -12.23 1.55
CA LYS A 354 27.75 -10.96 1.91
C LYS A 354 26.30 -10.98 1.44
N GLN A 355 25.44 -10.36 2.24
CA GLN A 355 24.05 -10.10 1.88
C GLN A 355 23.96 -8.66 1.38
N VAL A 356 23.50 -8.50 0.14
CA VAL A 356 23.30 -7.20 -0.51
C VAL A 356 21.82 -6.93 -0.59
N ALA A 357 21.39 -5.78 -0.07
CA ALA A 357 20.00 -5.31 -0.15
C ALA A 357 19.70 -4.76 -1.56
N PRO A 358 18.76 -5.36 -2.32
CA PRO A 358 18.26 -4.76 -3.55
C PRO A 358 17.86 -3.29 -3.40
N ALA A 359 17.14 -2.94 -2.33
CA ALA A 359 16.60 -1.60 -2.14
C ALA A 359 17.69 -0.51 -2.08
N GLU A 360 18.87 -0.83 -1.51
CA GLU A 360 20.02 0.08 -1.51
C GLU A 360 20.53 0.35 -2.93
N LEU A 361 20.62 -0.69 -3.76
CA LEU A 361 21.05 -0.56 -5.15
C LEU A 361 20.01 0.17 -6.00
N GLU A 362 18.73 -0.15 -5.82
CA GLU A 362 17.62 0.50 -6.51
C GLU A 362 17.58 1.99 -6.22
N SER A 363 17.73 2.41 -4.96
CA SER A 363 17.73 3.82 -4.57
C SER A 363 18.84 4.60 -5.30
N VAL A 364 20.06 4.05 -5.34
CA VAL A 364 21.19 4.70 -6.04
C VAL A 364 20.96 4.78 -7.54
N ILE A 365 20.39 3.74 -8.16
CA ILE A 365 20.17 3.72 -9.61
C ILE A 365 19.03 4.68 -10.00
N LEU A 366 17.99 4.80 -9.18
CA LEU A 366 16.87 5.72 -9.39
C LEU A 366 17.26 7.21 -9.35
N GLU A 367 18.41 7.54 -8.76
CA GLU A 367 18.94 8.91 -8.76
C GLU A 367 19.43 9.36 -10.14
N HIS A 368 19.69 8.42 -11.07
CA HIS A 368 20.15 8.77 -12.41
C HIS A 368 19.02 9.38 -13.25
N ASP A 369 19.27 10.54 -13.85
CA ASP A 369 18.24 11.30 -14.59
C ASP A 369 17.64 10.53 -15.79
N ASP A 370 18.41 9.64 -16.40
CA ASP A 370 17.92 8.77 -17.47
C ASP A 370 17.12 7.55 -16.99
N VAL A 371 17.02 7.27 -15.69
CA VAL A 371 16.31 6.09 -15.16
C VAL A 371 14.92 6.47 -14.66
N ALA A 372 13.90 5.95 -15.33
CA ALA A 372 12.49 6.12 -14.98
C ALA A 372 12.06 5.21 -13.82
N ASP A 373 12.54 3.98 -13.80
CA ASP A 373 12.24 2.96 -12.79
C ASP A 373 13.33 1.88 -12.78
N VAL A 374 13.46 1.12 -11.70
CA VAL A 374 14.47 0.05 -11.58
C VAL A 374 13.97 -1.07 -10.66
N CYS A 375 14.42 -2.28 -10.94
CA CYS A 375 14.31 -3.43 -10.05
C CYS A 375 15.65 -4.15 -10.02
N VAL A 376 16.09 -4.53 -8.82
CA VAL A 376 17.31 -5.29 -8.59
C VAL A 376 16.95 -6.65 -7.98
N PHE A 377 17.52 -7.72 -8.51
CA PHE A 377 17.30 -9.07 -7.96
C PHE A 377 18.54 -9.94 -8.13
N GLY A 378 18.63 -11.00 -7.33
CA GLY A 378 19.71 -11.97 -7.40
C GLY A 378 19.53 -12.91 -8.59
N VAL A 379 20.61 -13.17 -9.32
CA VAL A 379 20.68 -14.29 -10.27
C VAL A 379 21.84 -15.19 -9.92
N ASP A 380 21.65 -16.50 -10.12
CA ASP A 380 22.68 -17.51 -9.87
C ASP A 380 23.99 -17.14 -10.59
N ASP A 381 25.09 -17.20 -9.84
CA ASP A 381 26.44 -16.97 -10.34
C ASP A 381 27.39 -18.03 -9.80
N ALA A 382 28.04 -18.75 -10.71
CA ALA A 382 28.92 -19.87 -10.34
C ALA A 382 30.11 -19.47 -9.47
N SER A 383 30.51 -18.19 -9.46
CA SER A 383 31.67 -17.70 -8.71
C SER A 383 31.31 -17.04 -7.39
N SER A 384 30.17 -16.34 -7.32
CA SER A 384 29.74 -15.61 -6.13
C SER A 384 28.49 -16.18 -5.46
N GLY A 385 27.96 -17.31 -5.90
CA GLY A 385 26.67 -17.82 -5.44
C GLY A 385 25.53 -17.11 -6.15
N GLU A 386 25.33 -15.83 -5.83
CA GLU A 386 24.45 -14.93 -6.57
C GLU A 386 25.20 -13.67 -6.99
N ARG A 387 24.72 -12.99 -8.03
CA ARG A 387 25.14 -11.64 -8.39
C ARG A 387 23.92 -10.74 -8.59
N PRO A 388 24.01 -9.43 -8.30
CA PRO A 388 22.90 -8.52 -8.56
C PRO A 388 22.68 -8.37 -10.06
N PHE A 389 21.42 -8.42 -10.44
CA PHE A 389 20.92 -8.17 -11.78
C PHE A 389 19.99 -6.98 -11.75
N VAL A 390 20.10 -6.09 -12.73
CA VAL A 390 19.34 -4.84 -12.77
C VAL A 390 18.45 -4.83 -14.01
N GLY A 391 17.14 -4.83 -13.79
CA GLY A 391 16.16 -4.41 -14.78
C GLY A 391 15.90 -2.92 -14.59
N GLU A 392 15.99 -2.13 -15.65
CA GLU A 392 15.75 -0.70 -15.58
C GLU A 392 14.84 -0.24 -16.71
N ILE A 393 14.13 0.85 -16.44
CA ILE A 393 13.31 1.52 -17.41
C ILE A 393 13.95 2.88 -17.63
N LEU A 394 14.33 3.19 -18.86
CA LEU A 394 14.99 4.43 -19.19
C LEU A 394 14.01 5.50 -19.68
N ARG A 395 14.32 6.76 -19.34
CA ARG A 395 13.80 7.96 -19.98
C ARG A 395 14.58 8.19 -21.26
N THR A 396 13.88 8.42 -22.36
CA THR A 396 14.51 8.90 -23.61
C THR A 396 14.54 10.42 -23.59
N GLY A 397 15.44 11.02 -24.39
CA GLY A 397 15.47 12.48 -24.61
C GLY A 397 14.18 13.09 -25.20
N THR A 398 13.18 12.26 -25.52
CA THR A 398 11.83 12.67 -25.94
C THR A 398 10.78 12.59 -24.82
N GLY A 399 11.18 12.19 -23.60
CA GLY A 399 10.27 11.93 -22.48
C GLY A 399 9.57 10.57 -22.53
N LYS A 400 9.82 9.74 -23.56
CA LYS A 400 9.26 8.38 -23.68
C LYS A 400 10.04 7.37 -22.84
N ILE A 401 9.35 6.31 -22.42
CA ILE A 401 9.85 5.25 -21.53
C ILE A 401 10.31 4.03 -22.36
N LEU A 402 11.53 3.53 -22.16
CA LEU A 402 12.08 2.35 -22.85
C LEU A 402 12.57 1.30 -21.83
N ARG A 403 12.13 0.04 -21.97
CA ARG A 403 12.63 -1.07 -21.13
C ARG A 403 14.04 -1.48 -21.55
N ARG A 404 14.98 -1.58 -20.59
CA ARG A 404 16.35 -2.08 -20.80
C ARG A 404 16.80 -2.94 -19.63
N THR A 405 17.90 -3.66 -19.84
CA THR A 405 18.50 -4.52 -18.83
C THR A 405 19.99 -4.30 -18.86
N MET A 406 20.56 -3.81 -17.75
CA MET A 406 21.97 -3.44 -17.66
C MET A 406 22.72 -4.31 -16.64
N LYS A 407 24.02 -4.53 -16.88
CA LYS A 407 24.87 -5.49 -16.16
C LYS A 407 25.70 -4.85 -15.03
N LYS A 408 25.56 -3.56 -14.73
CA LYS A 408 26.64 -2.77 -14.12
C LYS A 408 26.26 -1.97 -12.86
N ALA A 409 25.79 -2.61 -11.79
CA ALA A 409 25.58 -1.93 -10.49
C ALA A 409 26.53 -2.35 -9.36
N PHE A 410 27.27 -3.46 -9.51
CA PHE A 410 28.07 -4.00 -8.41
C PHE A 410 29.42 -3.27 -8.17
N LEU A 411 29.94 -2.54 -9.16
CA LEU A 411 31.28 -1.94 -9.09
C LEU A 411 31.29 -0.52 -8.51
N ASP A 412 30.18 0.21 -8.60
CA ASP A 412 30.14 1.62 -8.16
C ASP A 412 29.78 1.76 -6.67
N SER A 413 29.03 0.82 -6.08
CA SER A 413 28.73 0.81 -4.64
C SER A 413 29.96 0.57 -3.73
N ARG A 414 31.07 0.09 -4.29
CA ARG A 414 32.35 -0.03 -3.56
C ARG A 414 33.16 1.26 -3.50
N LYS A 415 32.88 2.27 -4.33
CA LYS A 415 33.68 3.50 -4.36
C LYS A 415 33.25 4.55 -3.33
N SER A 416 32.06 4.44 -2.74
CA SER A 416 31.57 5.37 -1.72
C SER A 416 31.82 4.92 -0.26
N ARG A 417 32.45 3.76 -0.05
CA ARG A 417 32.77 3.21 1.28
C ARG A 417 34.25 2.83 1.44
N LEU A 418 35.16 3.54 0.76
CA LEU A 418 36.60 3.53 1.06
C LEU A 418 37.05 4.90 1.55
#